data_AF-A0A7W0GBT0-F1
#
_entry.id   AF-A0A7W0GBT0-F1
#
_cell.length_a   1.000
_cell.length_b   1.000
_cell.length_c   1.000
_cell.angle_alpha   90.00
_cell.angle_beta   90.00
_cell.angle_gamma   90.00
#
_symmetry.space_group_name_H-M   'P 1'
#
loop_
_entity.id
_entity.type
_entity.pdbx_description
1 polymer ?
#
loop_
_entity_poly.entity_id
_entity_poly.type
_entity_poly.pdbx_seq_one_letter_code
_entity_poly.pdbx_strand_id
1 'polypeptide(L)'
;MVGDGGLLTRLRDWLAAGPQPPLRRPRLLSAGPPAKYVLEIAAAVDASPLVMSTPETTQGAYAAAAELIDREVDAGCDLVLLAAPAAVAELATAAIAAFTGEEPVKAVGFDPRLPDREWTARVVAVRDALRLVELAADLPGALGALADPALAGVTGALEQAVRRRTPIVLDGLPTLAAAVLLAHYAELDTGLLQIAGTDARPAATAAHRALGLRPLLDLGDTDDG
;
A
#
# COMPACT_ATOMS: atom_id res chain seq x y z
N MET A 1 32.84 -14.57 6.53
CA MET A 1 31.79 -15.15 7.39
C MET A 1 31.26 -14.04 8.29
N VAL A 2 30.19 -13.39 7.86
CA VAL A 2 29.43 -12.41 8.65
C VAL A 2 28.19 -13.16 9.12
N GLY A 3 27.92 -13.14 10.42
CA GLY A 3 26.88 -13.96 11.04
C GLY A 3 25.49 -13.67 10.48
N ASP A 4 24.81 -14.73 10.04
CA ASP A 4 23.38 -14.75 9.72
C ASP A 4 22.54 -14.52 10.98
N GLY A 5 22.33 -13.26 11.35
CA GLY A 5 21.17 -12.90 12.15
C GLY A 5 19.93 -13.12 11.29
N GLY A 6 19.17 -14.18 11.56
CA GLY A 6 17.92 -14.50 10.86
C GLY A 6 16.89 -13.36 10.89
N LEU A 7 15.84 -13.48 10.09
CA LEU A 7 14.76 -12.49 9.89
C LEU A 7 14.26 -11.85 11.20
N LEU A 8 14.06 -12.65 12.25
CA LEU A 8 13.60 -12.22 13.57
C LEU A 8 14.62 -11.34 14.32
N THR A 9 15.92 -11.58 14.11
CA THR A 9 17.01 -10.78 14.66
C THR A 9 17.03 -9.40 14.01
N ARG A 10 16.80 -9.33 12.69
CA ARG A 10 16.74 -8.04 11.96
C ARG A 10 15.48 -7.25 12.28
N LEU A 11 14.32 -7.90 12.42
CA LEU A 11 13.08 -7.28 12.87
C LEU A 11 13.21 -6.72 14.30
N ARG A 12 13.86 -7.47 15.19
CA ARG A 12 14.17 -7.04 16.57
C ARG A 12 15.14 -5.87 16.61
N ASP A 13 16.24 -5.96 15.86
CA ASP A 13 17.26 -4.91 15.83
C ASP A 13 16.72 -3.63 15.14
N TRP A 14 15.74 -3.78 14.25
CA TRP A 14 14.97 -2.68 13.64
C TRP A 14 13.99 -2.02 14.63
N LEU A 15 13.21 -2.80 15.38
CA LEU A 15 12.41 -2.28 16.51
C LEU A 15 13.28 -1.54 17.55
N ALA A 16 14.56 -1.89 17.64
CA ALA A 16 15.52 -1.27 18.55
C ALA A 16 16.26 -0.05 17.99
N ALA A 17 16.24 0.21 16.67
CA ALA A 17 17.09 1.20 15.99
C ALA A 17 16.41 2.53 15.61
N GLY A 18 15.08 2.65 15.73
CA GLY A 18 14.32 3.88 15.43
C GLY A 18 13.86 4.63 16.68
N PRO A 19 13.62 5.96 16.60
CA PRO A 19 13.16 6.76 17.73
C PRO A 19 11.66 6.55 17.92
N GLN A 20 11.25 5.45 18.54
CA GLN A 20 9.86 5.27 18.96
C GLN A 20 9.82 4.89 20.45
N PRO A 21 8.97 5.53 21.28
CA PRO A 21 8.55 4.93 22.53
C PRO A 21 7.95 3.53 22.24
N PRO A 22 7.86 2.63 23.24
CA PRO A 22 7.20 1.34 23.01
C PRO A 22 5.82 1.56 22.38
N LEU A 23 5.56 0.89 21.25
CA LEU A 23 4.25 0.90 20.59
C LEU A 23 3.20 0.46 21.62
N ARG A 24 2.22 1.31 21.88
CA ARG A 24 1.16 1.11 22.87
C ARG A 24 -0.11 0.63 22.22
N ARG A 25 -0.39 1.05 20.98
CA ARG A 25 -1.66 0.76 20.32
C ARG A 25 -1.52 0.75 18.79
N PRO A 26 -0.73 -0.18 18.22
CA PRO A 26 -0.70 -0.35 16.77
C PRO A 26 -2.04 -0.87 16.25
N ARG A 27 -2.36 -0.55 15.00
CA ARG A 27 -3.60 -0.96 14.32
C ARG A 27 -3.30 -1.48 12.93
N LEU A 28 -3.86 -2.64 12.59
CA LEU A 28 -3.91 -3.12 11.20
C LEU A 28 -5.23 -2.65 10.59
N LEU A 29 -5.17 -1.80 9.57
CA LEU A 29 -6.32 -1.38 8.78
C LEU A 29 -6.25 -2.02 7.40
N SER A 30 -7.33 -2.71 7.01
CA SER A 30 -7.41 -3.39 5.72
C SER A 30 -8.66 -3.02 4.95
N ALA A 31 -8.53 -2.71 3.66
CA ALA A 31 -9.65 -2.42 2.75
C ALA A 31 -10.34 -3.71 2.27
N GLY A 32 -10.93 -4.46 3.19
CA GLY A 32 -11.44 -5.81 2.96
C GLY A 32 -10.77 -6.84 3.88
N PRO A 33 -11.17 -8.12 3.81
CA PRO A 33 -10.58 -9.17 4.63
C PRO A 33 -9.07 -9.26 4.39
N PRO A 34 -8.22 -9.06 5.42
CA PRO A 34 -6.78 -9.18 5.25
C PRO A 34 -6.39 -10.64 4.97
N ALA A 35 -5.33 -10.81 4.19
CA ALA A 35 -4.74 -12.12 3.97
C ALA A 35 -4.21 -12.72 5.29
N LYS A 36 -4.08 -14.06 5.32
CA LYS A 36 -3.72 -14.78 6.55
C LYS A 36 -2.37 -14.35 7.11
N TYR A 37 -1.36 -14.16 6.27
CA TYR A 37 -0.03 -13.74 6.73
C TYR A 37 -0.06 -12.33 7.34
N VAL A 38 -0.87 -11.42 6.81
CA VAL A 38 -1.04 -10.06 7.35
C VAL A 38 -1.59 -10.13 8.78
N LEU A 39 -2.54 -11.02 9.03
CA LEU A 39 -3.06 -11.27 10.38
C LEU A 39 -2.01 -11.88 11.31
N GLU A 40 -1.19 -12.81 10.81
CA GLU A 40 -0.09 -13.42 11.58
C GLU A 40 0.97 -12.37 11.98
N ILE A 41 1.34 -11.48 11.05
CA ILE A 41 2.26 -10.37 11.32
C ILE A 41 1.64 -9.38 12.31
N ALA A 42 0.38 -9.00 12.13
CA ALA A 42 -0.31 -8.09 13.03
C ALA A 42 -0.36 -8.64 14.46
N ALA A 43 -0.63 -9.94 14.63
CA ALA A 43 -0.59 -10.59 15.94
C ALA A 43 0.82 -10.56 16.54
N ALA A 44 1.88 -10.71 15.74
CA ALA A 44 3.26 -10.66 16.21
C ALA A 44 3.69 -9.28 16.74
N VAL A 45 3.03 -8.20 16.30
CA VAL A 45 3.28 -6.82 16.74
C VAL A 45 2.15 -6.24 17.60
N ASP A 46 1.23 -7.09 18.08
CA ASP A 46 0.04 -6.71 18.87
C ASP A 46 -0.84 -5.64 18.20
N ALA A 47 -0.85 -5.62 16.86
CA ALA A 47 -1.70 -4.75 16.07
C ALA A 47 -3.11 -5.34 15.96
N SER A 48 -4.08 -4.66 16.55
CA SER A 48 -5.48 -5.08 16.44
C SER A 48 -6.01 -4.86 15.01
N PRO A 49 -6.60 -5.89 14.36
CA PRO A 49 -7.12 -5.76 13.01
C PRO A 49 -8.47 -5.05 12.97
N LEU A 50 -8.64 -4.16 11.99
CA LEU A 50 -9.87 -3.47 11.64
C LEU A 50 -10.06 -3.55 10.13
N VAL A 51 -11.20 -4.10 9.71
CA VAL A 51 -11.61 -4.07 8.31
C VAL A 51 -12.36 -2.76 8.06
N MET A 52 -11.85 -1.96 7.13
CA MET A 52 -12.48 -0.71 6.74
C MET A 52 -13.82 -0.99 6.07
N SER A 53 -14.81 -0.16 6.39
CA SER A 53 -16.04 -0.16 5.60
C SER A 53 -15.74 0.37 4.21
N THR A 54 -16.15 -0.37 3.19
CA THR A 54 -16.01 0.02 1.78
C THR A 54 -17.38 0.31 1.19
N PRO A 55 -17.94 1.52 1.40
CA PRO A 55 -19.05 2.03 0.62
C PRO A 55 -18.85 1.76 -0.88
N GLU A 56 -19.96 1.59 -1.62
CA GLU A 56 -19.90 1.28 -3.06
C GLU A 56 -19.26 2.40 -3.90
N THR A 57 -19.23 3.63 -3.39
CA THR A 57 -18.62 4.77 -4.08
C THR A 57 -17.19 5.01 -3.59
N THR A 58 -16.31 5.38 -4.52
CA THR A 58 -14.92 5.76 -4.21
C THR A 58 -14.86 6.93 -3.22
N GLN A 59 -15.68 7.96 -3.43
CA GLN A 59 -15.79 9.10 -2.52
C GLN A 59 -16.24 8.68 -1.11
N GLY A 60 -17.22 7.79 -1.02
CA GLY A 60 -17.70 7.28 0.26
C GLY A 60 -16.65 6.46 0.99
N ALA A 61 -15.95 5.57 0.28
CA ALA A 61 -14.90 4.74 0.87
C ALA A 61 -13.70 5.57 1.32
N TYR A 62 -13.30 6.56 0.53
CA TYR A 62 -12.28 7.54 0.91
C TYR A 62 -12.65 8.25 2.23
N ALA A 63 -13.86 8.81 2.31
CA ALA A 63 -14.32 9.55 3.49
C ALA A 63 -14.47 8.66 4.73
N ALA A 64 -15.06 7.46 4.58
CA ALA A 64 -15.25 6.53 5.69
C ALA A 64 -13.92 6.04 6.27
N ALA A 65 -12.90 5.85 5.43
CA ALA A 65 -11.56 5.47 5.86
C ALA A 65 -10.86 6.61 6.63
N ALA A 66 -10.99 7.86 6.17
CA ALA A 66 -10.50 9.02 6.90
C ALA A 66 -11.15 9.16 8.28
N GLU A 67 -12.48 9.01 8.38
CA GLU A 67 -13.18 9.02 9.67
C GLU A 67 -12.73 7.90 10.61
N LEU A 68 -12.40 6.72 10.07
CA LEU A 68 -11.87 5.62 10.88
C LEU A 68 -10.50 5.95 11.46
N ILE A 69 -9.61 6.56 10.67
CA ILE A 69 -8.31 7.02 11.14
C ILE A 69 -8.48 8.04 12.27
N ASP A 70 -9.37 9.02 12.10
CA ASP A 70 -9.63 10.01 13.14
C ASP A 70 -10.02 9.34 14.46
N ARG A 71 -10.97 8.39 14.42
CA ARG A 71 -11.38 7.64 15.60
C ARG A 71 -10.25 6.85 16.25
N GLU A 72 -9.44 6.14 15.47
CA GLU A 72 -8.38 5.32 16.04
C GLU A 72 -7.21 6.16 16.58
N VAL A 73 -6.85 7.24 15.89
CA VAL A 73 -5.82 8.18 16.37
C VAL A 73 -6.29 8.89 17.64
N ASP A 74 -7.55 9.35 17.71
CA ASP A 74 -8.13 9.93 18.92
C ASP A 74 -8.15 8.93 20.09
N ALA A 75 -8.30 7.65 19.79
CA ALA A 75 -8.22 6.57 20.77
C ALA A 75 -6.78 6.17 21.14
N GLY A 76 -5.77 6.85 20.59
CA GLY A 76 -4.36 6.69 20.92
C GLY A 76 -3.57 5.75 20.02
N CYS A 77 -4.03 5.50 18.78
CA CYS A 77 -3.25 4.76 17.79
C CYS A 77 -1.92 5.48 17.48
N ASP A 78 -0.81 4.77 17.64
CA ASP A 78 0.55 5.29 17.44
C ASP A 78 1.28 4.70 16.23
N LEU A 79 0.68 3.70 15.56
CA LEU A 79 1.15 3.12 14.32
C LEU A 79 0.00 2.50 13.53
N VAL A 80 -0.09 2.80 12.23
CA VAL A 80 -1.03 2.15 11.32
C VAL A 80 -0.27 1.21 10.38
N LEU A 81 -0.64 -0.07 10.38
CA LEU A 81 -0.28 -1.03 9.34
C LEU A 81 -1.43 -1.00 8.33
N LEU A 82 -1.15 -0.59 7.10
CA LEU A 82 -2.16 -0.43 6.07
C LEU A 82 -2.00 -1.57 5.05
N ALA A 83 -3.09 -2.26 4.78
CA ALA A 83 -3.15 -3.37 3.83
C ALA A 83 -4.36 -3.24 2.89
N ALA A 84 -4.30 -3.92 1.75
CA ALA A 84 -5.42 -4.02 0.82
C ALA A 84 -5.43 -5.37 0.10
N PRO A 85 -6.57 -5.76 -0.49
CA PRO A 85 -6.67 -7.01 -1.23
C PRO A 85 -5.76 -7.04 -2.45
N ALA A 86 -5.09 -8.18 -2.69
CA ALA A 86 -4.28 -8.40 -3.87
C ALA A 86 -5.08 -8.29 -5.19
N ALA A 87 -6.41 -8.48 -5.16
CA ALA A 87 -7.30 -8.34 -6.31
C ALA A 87 -7.33 -6.92 -6.93
N VAL A 88 -6.79 -5.91 -6.24
CA VAL A 88 -6.72 -4.52 -6.71
C VAL A 88 -5.40 -4.24 -7.46
N ALA A 89 -4.54 -5.24 -7.61
CA ALA A 89 -3.19 -5.09 -8.10
C ALA A 89 -3.05 -4.43 -9.49
N GLU A 90 -3.90 -4.77 -10.46
CA GLU A 90 -3.82 -4.20 -11.81
C GLU A 90 -4.17 -2.71 -11.80
N LEU A 91 -5.19 -2.31 -11.03
CA LEU A 91 -5.53 -0.89 -10.85
C LEU A 91 -4.43 -0.13 -10.11
N ALA A 92 -3.84 -0.75 -9.08
CA ALA A 92 -2.68 -0.21 -8.38
C ALA A 92 -1.47 -0.04 -9.32
N THR A 93 -1.22 -1.03 -10.17
CA THR A 93 -0.15 -1.01 -11.18
C THR A 93 -0.36 0.15 -12.16
N ALA A 94 -1.60 0.35 -12.64
CA ALA A 94 -1.94 1.45 -13.53
C ALA A 94 -1.74 2.82 -12.87
N ALA A 95 -2.16 2.98 -11.62
CA ALA A 95 -1.95 4.21 -10.86
C ALA A 95 -0.47 4.53 -10.66
N ILE A 96 0.36 3.53 -10.34
CA ILE A 96 1.82 3.71 -10.22
C ILE A 96 2.42 4.08 -11.58
N ALA A 97 2.06 3.36 -12.65
CA ALA A 97 2.56 3.59 -14.00
C ALA A 97 2.30 5.03 -14.47
N ALA A 98 1.11 5.58 -14.18
CA ALA A 98 0.70 6.93 -14.55
C ALA A 98 1.68 8.02 -14.08
N PHE A 99 2.29 7.85 -12.91
CA PHE A 99 3.18 8.86 -12.32
C PHE A 99 4.66 8.45 -12.29
N THR A 100 4.97 7.21 -12.69
CA THR A 100 6.34 6.72 -12.84
C THR A 100 6.82 6.65 -14.28
N GLY A 101 5.92 6.82 -15.25
CA GLY A 101 6.21 6.77 -16.69
C GLY A 101 6.55 5.36 -17.19
N GLU A 102 6.15 4.33 -16.43
CA GLU A 102 6.38 2.93 -16.81
C GLU A 102 5.35 2.48 -17.85
N GLU A 103 5.81 1.84 -18.93
CA GLU A 103 4.90 1.25 -19.89
C GLU A 103 4.10 0.09 -19.26
N PRO A 104 2.81 -0.13 -19.62
CA PRO A 104 1.97 -1.15 -18.99
C PRO A 104 2.60 -2.55 -18.96
N VAL A 105 3.23 -2.97 -20.05
CA VAL A 105 3.89 -4.28 -20.16
C VAL A 105 5.06 -4.44 -19.18
N LYS A 106 5.81 -3.35 -18.97
CA LYS A 106 6.95 -3.31 -18.04
C LYS A 106 6.47 -3.23 -16.60
N ALA A 107 5.43 -2.43 -16.33
CA ALA A 107 4.86 -2.27 -14.99
C ALA A 107 4.27 -3.58 -14.45
N VAL A 108 3.55 -4.33 -15.30
CA VAL A 108 3.03 -5.68 -14.95
C VAL A 108 4.19 -6.66 -14.72
N GLY A 109 5.22 -6.60 -15.57
CA GLY A 109 6.32 -7.57 -15.55
C GLY A 109 5.94 -8.89 -16.20
N PHE A 110 6.94 -9.63 -16.66
CA PHE A 110 6.74 -10.97 -17.22
C PHE A 110 6.85 -12.02 -16.12
N ASP A 111 5.88 -12.93 -16.05
CA ASP A 111 5.93 -14.10 -15.16
C ASP A 111 5.87 -15.38 -16.01
N PRO A 112 6.94 -16.19 -16.05
CA PRO A 112 6.95 -17.45 -16.80
C PRO A 112 5.99 -18.51 -16.25
N ARG A 113 5.42 -18.32 -15.05
CA ARG A 113 4.45 -19.21 -14.43
C ARG A 113 3.01 -18.89 -14.85
N LEU A 114 2.76 -17.69 -15.38
CA LEU A 114 1.46 -17.26 -15.86
C LEU A 114 1.29 -17.65 -17.34
N PRO A 115 0.13 -18.22 -17.75
CA PRO A 115 -0.17 -18.41 -19.15
C PRO A 115 -0.14 -17.08 -19.92
N ASP A 116 0.43 -17.04 -21.12
CA ASP A 116 0.56 -15.83 -21.95
C ASP A 116 -0.76 -15.05 -22.12
N ARG A 117 -1.88 -15.77 -22.24
CA ARG A 117 -3.22 -15.17 -22.36
C ARG A 117 -3.62 -14.39 -21.11
N GLU A 118 -3.24 -14.88 -19.94
CA GLU A 118 -3.56 -14.26 -18.65
C GLU A 118 -2.66 -13.05 -18.42
N TRP A 119 -1.37 -13.21 -18.69
CA TRP A 119 -0.43 -12.09 -18.68
C TRP A 119 -0.86 -10.96 -19.62
N THR A 120 -1.22 -11.30 -20.87
CA THR A 120 -1.71 -10.34 -21.86
C THR A 120 -2.98 -9.62 -21.36
N ALA A 121 -3.91 -10.35 -20.74
CA ALA A 121 -5.13 -9.75 -20.19
C ALA A 121 -4.82 -8.76 -19.06
N ARG A 122 -3.87 -9.08 -18.17
CA ARG A 122 -3.40 -8.14 -17.11
C ARG A 122 -2.78 -6.89 -17.72
N VAL A 123 -1.92 -7.02 -18.74
CA VAL A 123 -1.32 -5.88 -19.45
C VAL A 123 -2.39 -4.99 -20.10
N VAL A 124 -3.41 -5.59 -20.73
CA VAL A 124 -4.53 -4.82 -21.31
C VAL A 124 -5.32 -4.08 -20.24
N ALA A 125 -5.65 -4.73 -19.12
CA ALA A 125 -6.35 -4.10 -18.01
C ALA A 125 -5.57 -2.90 -17.45
N VAL A 126 -4.25 -3.05 -17.24
CA VAL A 126 -3.37 -1.97 -16.78
C VAL A 126 -3.32 -0.82 -17.79
N ARG A 127 -3.16 -1.12 -19.08
CA ARG A 127 -3.13 -0.09 -20.14
C ARG A 127 -4.41 0.72 -20.19
N ASP A 128 -5.56 0.05 -20.10
CA ASP A 128 -6.86 0.69 -20.23
C ASP A 128 -7.16 1.58 -19.01
N ALA A 129 -6.82 1.11 -17.80
CA ALA A 129 -6.93 1.90 -16.58
C ALA A 129 -5.93 3.07 -16.55
N LEU A 130 -4.67 2.85 -16.96
CA LEU A 130 -3.63 3.88 -17.04
C LEU A 130 -4.11 5.08 -17.86
N ARG A 131 -4.69 4.83 -19.04
CA ARG A 131 -5.20 5.89 -19.91
C ARG A 131 -6.27 6.76 -19.24
N LEU A 132 -7.07 6.20 -18.35
CA LEU A 132 -8.10 6.95 -17.62
C LEU A 132 -7.48 7.77 -16.49
N VAL A 133 -6.49 7.21 -15.77
CA VAL A 133 -5.78 7.89 -14.69
C VAL A 133 -4.95 9.06 -15.20
N GLU A 134 -4.28 8.92 -16.34
CA GLU A 134 -3.48 10.00 -16.97
C GLU A 134 -4.32 11.22 -17.37
N LEU A 135 -5.64 11.04 -17.55
CA LEU A 135 -6.57 12.13 -17.87
C LEU A 135 -7.17 12.81 -16.64
N ALA A 136 -6.91 12.30 -15.44
CA ALA A 136 -7.40 12.89 -14.21
C ALA A 136 -6.67 14.20 -13.91
N ALA A 137 -7.44 15.22 -13.49
CA ALA A 137 -6.87 16.53 -13.12
C ALA A 137 -6.50 16.61 -11.63
N ASP A 138 -7.09 15.75 -10.80
CA ASP A 138 -6.97 15.75 -9.36
C ASP A 138 -7.14 14.32 -8.78
N LEU A 139 -6.89 14.20 -7.46
CA LEU A 139 -7.00 12.93 -6.76
C LEU A 139 -8.42 12.31 -6.84
N PRO A 140 -9.53 13.05 -6.62
CA PRO A 140 -10.87 12.49 -6.79
C PRO A 140 -11.13 11.98 -8.21
N GLY A 141 -10.66 12.69 -9.24
CA GLY A 141 -10.74 12.26 -10.63
C GLY A 141 -9.96 10.96 -10.89
N ALA A 142 -8.75 10.83 -10.33
CA ALA A 142 -7.94 9.63 -10.48
C ALA A 142 -8.57 8.41 -9.78
N LEU A 143 -9.08 8.58 -8.56
CA LEU A 143 -9.80 7.53 -7.84
C LEU A 143 -11.11 7.16 -8.55
N GLY A 144 -11.83 8.15 -9.09
CA GLY A 144 -13.02 7.92 -9.91
C GLY A 144 -12.74 7.16 -11.20
N ALA A 145 -11.60 7.42 -11.85
CA ALA A 145 -11.14 6.70 -13.04
C ALA A 145 -10.80 5.23 -12.75
N LEU A 146 -10.17 4.96 -11.61
CA LEU A 146 -9.86 3.60 -11.15
C LEU A 146 -11.11 2.84 -10.68
N ALA A 147 -12.14 3.58 -10.23
CA ALA A 147 -13.46 3.07 -9.85
C ALA A 147 -13.45 1.93 -8.81
N ASP A 148 -12.42 1.87 -7.96
CA ASP A 148 -12.28 0.83 -6.93
C ASP A 148 -12.37 1.43 -5.51
N PRO A 149 -13.42 1.07 -4.73
CA PRO A 149 -13.59 1.58 -3.38
C PRO A 149 -12.50 1.16 -2.40
N ALA A 150 -11.87 0.00 -2.59
CA ALA A 150 -10.81 -0.46 -1.68
C ALA A 150 -9.57 0.43 -1.83
N LEU A 151 -9.15 0.72 -3.06
CA LEU A 151 -8.05 1.65 -3.34
C LEU A 151 -8.36 3.07 -2.86
N ALA A 152 -9.59 3.53 -3.06
CA ALA A 152 -10.03 4.83 -2.54
C ALA A 152 -10.00 4.89 -1.00
N GLY A 153 -10.45 3.83 -0.33
CA GLY A 153 -10.39 3.71 1.13
C GLY A 153 -8.96 3.68 1.66
N VAL A 154 -8.05 2.92 1.05
CA VAL A 154 -6.62 2.93 1.39
C VAL A 154 -6.04 4.33 1.23
N THR A 155 -6.37 5.02 0.13
CA THR A 155 -5.89 6.39 -0.13
C THR A 155 -6.40 7.37 0.91
N GLY A 156 -7.68 7.30 1.29
CA GLY A 156 -8.25 8.17 2.34
C GLY A 156 -7.68 7.89 3.74
N ALA A 157 -7.47 6.62 4.09
CA ALA A 157 -6.79 6.25 5.34
C ALA A 157 -5.36 6.80 5.37
N LEU A 158 -4.62 6.62 4.29
CA LEU A 158 -3.23 7.08 4.16
C LEU A 158 -3.12 8.60 4.29
N GLU A 159 -3.92 9.35 3.52
CA GLU A 159 -3.91 10.81 3.56
C GLU A 159 -4.26 11.31 4.96
N GLN A 160 -5.31 10.75 5.58
CA GLN A 160 -5.72 11.19 6.90
C GLN A 160 -4.67 10.87 7.96
N ALA A 161 -4.05 9.69 7.93
CA ALA A 161 -3.03 9.34 8.90
C ALA A 161 -1.79 10.25 8.80
N VAL A 162 -1.39 10.62 7.57
CA VAL A 162 -0.34 11.63 7.35
C VAL A 162 -0.73 13.00 7.88
N ARG A 163 -1.97 13.47 7.63
CA ARG A 163 -2.50 14.72 8.19
C ARG A 163 -2.51 14.73 9.72
N ARG A 164 -2.79 13.57 10.33
CA ARG A 164 -2.78 13.35 11.78
C ARG A 164 -1.38 13.10 12.36
N ARG A 165 -0.34 13.09 11.51
CA ARG A 165 1.06 12.81 11.85
C ARG A 165 1.26 11.43 12.49
N THR A 166 0.44 10.46 12.12
CA THR A 166 0.53 9.08 12.59
C THR A 166 1.46 8.30 11.64
N PRO A 167 2.50 7.62 12.16
CA PRO A 167 3.35 6.76 11.34
C PRO A 167 2.58 5.60 10.69
N ILE A 168 2.98 5.24 9.46
CA ILE A 168 2.27 4.24 8.65
C ILE A 168 3.27 3.26 8.03
N VAL A 169 2.93 1.97 8.08
CA VAL A 169 3.58 0.90 7.31
C VAL A 169 2.68 0.50 6.16
N LEU A 170 3.18 0.62 4.94
CA LEU A 170 2.52 0.24 3.70
C LEU A 170 2.81 -1.23 3.39
N ASP A 171 1.76 -2.02 3.20
CA ASP A 171 1.85 -3.41 2.78
C ASP A 171 1.16 -3.64 1.42
N GLY A 172 1.87 -4.28 0.51
CA GLY A 172 1.40 -4.61 -0.84
C GLY A 172 1.29 -3.44 -1.83
N LEU A 173 1.12 -3.80 -3.10
CA LEU A 173 1.07 -2.84 -4.22
C LEU A 173 -0.04 -1.76 -4.12
N PRO A 174 -1.27 -2.06 -3.65
CA PRO A 174 -2.32 -1.03 -3.56
C PRO A 174 -1.99 0.12 -2.60
N THR A 175 -1.27 -0.15 -1.51
CA THR A 175 -0.89 0.87 -0.54
C THR A 175 0.26 1.74 -1.06
N LEU A 176 1.17 1.15 -1.85
CA LEU A 176 2.16 1.90 -2.62
C LEU A 176 1.52 2.79 -3.68
N ALA A 177 0.50 2.30 -4.39
CA ALA A 177 -0.23 3.08 -5.38
C ALA A 177 -0.94 4.28 -4.74
N ALA A 178 -1.58 4.09 -3.59
CA ALA A 178 -2.16 5.18 -2.81
C ALA A 178 -1.11 6.23 -2.42
N ALA A 179 0.08 5.81 -1.98
CA ALA A 179 1.17 6.73 -1.65
C ALA A 179 1.67 7.49 -2.89
N VAL A 180 1.80 6.83 -4.05
CA VAL A 180 2.20 7.49 -5.30
C VAL A 180 1.16 8.52 -5.75
N LEU A 181 -0.13 8.19 -5.66
CA LEU A 181 -1.23 9.11 -5.96
C LEU A 181 -1.17 10.35 -5.08
N LEU A 182 -0.99 10.18 -3.77
CA LEU A 182 -0.89 11.30 -2.83
C LEU A 182 0.38 12.12 -3.03
N ALA A 183 1.52 11.49 -3.31
CA ALA A 183 2.75 12.21 -3.62
C ALA A 183 2.62 13.09 -4.87
N HIS A 184 1.74 12.72 -5.79
CA HIS A 184 1.50 13.49 -7.00
C HIS A 184 0.44 14.60 -6.82
N TYR A 185 -0.71 14.27 -6.23
CA TYR A 185 -1.86 15.18 -6.17
C TYR A 185 -2.01 15.95 -4.84
N ALA A 186 -1.30 15.55 -3.79
CA ALA A 186 -1.48 16.08 -2.44
C ALA A 186 -0.13 16.31 -1.74
N GLU A 187 -0.18 16.75 -0.48
CA GLU A 187 1.00 16.82 0.39
C GLU A 187 1.20 15.48 1.09
N LEU A 188 2.32 14.82 0.79
CA LEU A 188 2.70 13.56 1.44
C LEU A 188 4.04 13.69 2.16
N ASP A 189 4.03 13.59 3.50
CA ASP A 189 5.24 13.49 4.30
C ASP A 189 5.74 12.04 4.29
N THR A 190 6.65 11.72 3.37
CA THR A 190 7.27 10.39 3.28
C THR A 190 8.10 10.02 4.49
N GLY A 191 8.45 10.98 5.37
CA GLY A 191 9.11 10.69 6.66
C GLY A 191 8.23 9.92 7.64
N LEU A 192 6.91 9.90 7.44
CA LEU A 192 5.96 9.12 8.22
C LEU A 192 5.72 7.71 7.66
N LEU A 193 6.27 7.42 6.48
CA LEU A 193 5.96 6.22 5.72
C LEU A 193 7.10 5.21 5.81
N GLN A 194 6.72 3.94 5.93
CA GLN A 194 7.60 2.80 5.81
C GLN A 194 6.96 1.77 4.89
N ILE A 195 7.78 0.94 4.24
CA ILE A 195 7.29 -0.13 3.36
C ILE A 195 7.62 -1.46 4.01
N ALA A 196 6.60 -2.30 4.25
CA ALA A 196 6.77 -3.56 4.97
C ALA A 196 7.76 -4.49 4.25
N GLY A 197 7.49 -4.78 2.97
CA GLY A 197 8.20 -5.79 2.20
C GLY A 197 8.36 -5.43 0.73
N THR A 198 9.12 -6.26 0.03
CA THR A 198 9.24 -6.23 -1.43
C THR A 198 8.07 -6.95 -2.09
N ASP A 199 7.56 -6.37 -3.17
CA ASP A 199 6.65 -7.03 -4.09
C ASP A 199 7.41 -7.30 -5.40
N ALA A 200 7.26 -8.50 -5.95
CA ALA A 200 8.02 -8.97 -7.11
C ALA A 200 7.70 -8.19 -8.40
N ARG A 201 6.54 -7.51 -8.45
CA ARG A 201 6.12 -6.77 -9.64
C ARG A 201 7.02 -5.56 -9.87
N PRO A 202 7.45 -5.30 -11.11
CA PRO A 202 8.29 -4.13 -11.42
C PRO A 202 7.67 -2.79 -11.00
N ALA A 203 6.34 -2.69 -11.02
CA ALA A 203 5.63 -1.49 -10.52
C ALA A 203 5.95 -1.16 -9.05
N ALA A 204 6.13 -2.16 -8.18
CA ALA A 204 6.51 -1.90 -6.79
C ALA A 204 7.89 -1.24 -6.71
N THR A 205 8.86 -1.73 -7.49
CA THR A 205 10.18 -1.12 -7.59
C THR A 205 10.11 0.32 -8.12
N ALA A 206 9.25 0.57 -9.11
CA ALA A 206 9.01 1.92 -9.62
C ALA A 206 8.41 2.85 -8.54
N ALA A 207 7.45 2.36 -7.75
CA ALA A 207 6.86 3.10 -6.64
C ALA A 207 7.88 3.41 -5.53
N HIS A 208 8.71 2.43 -5.13
CA HIS A 208 9.78 2.63 -4.15
C HIS A 208 10.71 3.77 -4.57
N ARG A 209 11.13 3.76 -5.85
CA ARG A 209 11.98 4.82 -6.42
C ARG A 209 11.28 6.18 -6.42
N ALA A 210 10.00 6.23 -6.80
CA ALA A 210 9.23 7.47 -6.86
C ALA A 210 9.02 8.09 -5.46
N LEU A 211 8.79 7.25 -4.46
CA LEU A 211 8.60 7.67 -3.07
C LEU A 211 9.91 7.94 -2.33
N GLY A 212 11.05 7.50 -2.88
CA GLY A 212 12.35 7.55 -2.21
C GLY A 212 12.44 6.64 -0.98
N LEU A 213 11.57 5.64 -0.89
CA LEU A 213 11.46 4.72 0.24
C LEU A 213 12.12 3.38 -0.08
N ARG A 214 12.63 2.71 0.95
CA ARG A 214 13.19 1.36 0.86
C ARG A 214 12.36 0.40 1.69
N PRO A 215 12.07 -0.81 1.19
CA PRO A 215 11.43 -1.85 1.99
C PRO A 215 12.23 -2.18 3.24
N LEU A 216 11.52 -2.43 4.34
CA LEU A 216 12.09 -2.88 5.61
C LEU A 216 12.53 -4.34 5.54
N LEU A 217 11.74 -5.16 4.85
CA LEU A 217 12.02 -6.57 4.61
C LEU A 217 12.27 -6.79 3.12
N ASP A 218 13.40 -7.44 2.82
CA ASP A 218 13.63 -8.04 1.52
C ASP A 218 13.24 -9.51 1.65
N LEU A 219 12.00 -9.82 1.30
CA LEU A 219 11.44 -11.17 1.51
C LEU A 219 11.80 -12.13 0.37
N GLY A 220 12.47 -11.65 -0.69
CA GLY A 220 12.49 -12.37 -1.96
C GLY A 220 11.06 -12.57 -2.51
N ASP A 221 10.95 -12.99 -3.77
CA ASP A 221 9.66 -13.14 -4.47
C ASP A 221 8.65 -14.01 -3.69
N THR A 222 7.83 -13.38 -2.86
CA THR A 222 6.71 -14.02 -2.15
C THR A 222 5.43 -13.35 -2.63
N ASP A 223 4.97 -13.80 -3.80
CA ASP A 223 3.70 -13.39 -4.42
C ASP A 223 2.52 -14.20 -3.85
N ASP A 224 2.51 -14.36 -2.52
CA ASP A 224 1.34 -14.85 -1.79
C ASP A 224 0.67 -13.61 -1.17
N GLY A 225 -0.09 -12.91 -2.01
CA GLY A 225 -0.75 -11.64 -1.69
C GLY A 225 -1.68 -11.65 -0.49
#